data_AF-A0A1I8JV75-F1
#
_entry.id   AF-A0A1I8JV75-F1
#
_cell.length_a   1.000
_cell.length_b   1.000
_cell.length_c   1.000
_cell.angle_alpha   90.00
_cell.angle_beta   90.00
_cell.angle_gamma   90.00
#
_symmetry.space_group_name_H-M   'P 1'
#
loop_
_entity.id
_entity.type
_entity.pdbx_description
1 polymer ?
#
loop_
_entity_poly.entity_id
_entity_poly.type
_entity_poly.pdbx_seq_one_letter_code
_entity_poly.pdbx_strand_id
1 'polypeptide(L)'
;MYYLEETRPQRPLMPQDVLKRAKVREICEVIASGVQPLQNLIVLIHVGEEKKKEWAQHWITRGFRAIEKLLSTSAGKFCVGDEITLADCCLVPQVFNARRFHVDLRPYPIILRIDRELEGHPAFRAAHPSNQPDCPPEAAK
;
A
#
# COMPACT_ATOMS: atom_id res chain seq x y z
N MET A 1 -0.51 13.76 1.23
CA MET A 1 -1.61 13.43 0.30
C MET A 1 -2.82 14.32 0.48
N TYR A 2 -3.38 14.48 1.69
CA TYR A 2 -4.56 15.36 1.91
C TYR A 2 -4.38 16.81 1.46
N TYR A 3 -3.20 17.41 1.66
CA TYR A 3 -2.92 18.75 1.10
C TYR A 3 -3.12 18.83 -0.42
N LEU A 4 -2.69 17.81 -1.18
CA LEU A 4 -2.88 17.79 -2.64
C LEU A 4 -4.35 17.60 -3.01
N GLU A 5 -5.08 16.78 -2.26
CA GLU A 5 -6.53 16.60 -2.42
C GLU A 5 -7.27 17.93 -2.26
N GLU A 6 -6.87 18.75 -1.27
CA GLU A 6 -7.50 20.04 -0.97
C GLU A 6 -7.13 21.14 -1.97
N THR A 7 -5.95 21.04 -2.61
CA THR A 7 -5.39 22.13 -3.42
C THR A 7 -5.35 21.86 -4.91
N ARG A 8 -5.54 20.61 -5.36
CA ARG A 8 -5.56 20.20 -6.78
C ARG A 8 -6.80 19.33 -7.05
N PRO A 9 -8.02 19.90 -7.01
CA PRO A 9 -9.28 19.13 -6.99
C PRO A 9 -9.68 18.51 -8.35
N GLN A 10 -8.95 18.76 -9.44
CA GLN A 10 -9.34 18.31 -10.78
C GLN A 10 -9.18 16.79 -10.98
N ARG A 11 -8.42 16.11 -10.11
CA ARG A 11 -8.19 14.66 -10.12
C ARG A 11 -8.24 14.13 -8.69
N PRO A 12 -9.44 14.10 -8.07
CA PRO A 12 -9.57 13.74 -6.67
C PRO A 12 -9.18 12.27 -6.46
N LEU A 13 -8.46 12.00 -5.39
CA LEU A 13 -8.16 10.64 -4.90
C LEU A 13 -9.03 10.28 -3.70
N MET A 14 -10.00 11.12 -3.37
CA MET A 14 -11.03 10.81 -2.39
C MET A 14 -12.42 10.92 -3.03
N PRO A 15 -13.31 9.96 -2.78
CA PRO A 15 -14.67 10.02 -3.29
C PRO A 15 -15.45 11.18 -2.66
N GLN A 16 -16.55 11.58 -3.28
CA GLN A 16 -17.48 12.57 -2.72
C GLN A 16 -18.31 11.99 -1.57
N ASP A 17 -18.71 10.73 -1.70
CA ASP A 17 -19.49 10.02 -0.69
C ASP A 17 -18.73 9.88 0.64
N VAL A 18 -19.31 10.38 1.73
CA VAL A 18 -18.65 10.46 3.03
C VAL A 18 -18.33 9.10 3.65
N LEU A 19 -19.13 8.07 3.38
CA LEU A 19 -18.90 6.72 3.89
C LEU A 19 -17.74 6.05 3.14
N LYS A 20 -17.69 6.21 1.82
CA LYS A 20 -16.56 5.78 1.01
C LYS A 20 -15.28 6.53 1.40
N ARG A 21 -15.36 7.83 1.71
CA ARG A 21 -14.20 8.60 2.23
C ARG A 21 -13.70 8.01 3.54
N ALA A 22 -14.59 7.68 4.47
CA ALA A 22 -14.21 7.04 5.72
C ALA A 22 -13.50 5.70 5.47
N LYS A 23 -14.00 4.89 4.52
CA LYS A 23 -13.36 3.62 4.13
C LYS A 23 -11.97 3.82 3.53
N VAL A 24 -11.78 4.81 2.66
CA VAL A 24 -10.44 5.15 2.12
C VAL A 24 -9.49 5.50 3.25
N ARG A 25 -9.92 6.35 4.19
CA ARG A 25 -9.11 6.73 5.37
C ARG A 25 -8.78 5.53 6.24
N GLU A 26 -9.75 4.66 6.51
CA GLU A 26 -9.54 3.45 7.31
C GLU A 26 -8.43 2.57 6.73
N ILE A 27 -8.48 2.29 5.42
CA ILE A 27 -7.42 1.50 4.75
C ILE A 27 -6.07 2.23 4.81
N CYS A 28 -6.06 3.55 4.57
CA CYS A 28 -4.84 4.35 4.67
C CYS A 28 -4.23 4.26 6.08
N GLU A 29 -5.02 4.38 7.14
CA GLU A 29 -4.53 4.36 8.52
C GLU A 29 -4.07 2.97 8.95
N VAL A 30 -4.75 1.89 8.52
CA VAL A 30 -4.25 0.54 8.75
C VAL A 30 -2.85 0.37 8.18
N ILE A 31 -2.58 0.89 6.98
CA ILE A 31 -1.26 0.80 6.35
C ILE A 31 -0.27 1.77 7.00
N ALA A 32 -0.56 3.08 6.94
CA ALA A 32 0.38 4.16 7.26
C ALA A 32 0.66 4.28 8.77
N SER A 33 -0.28 3.85 9.61
CA SER A 33 -0.16 3.91 11.07
C SER A 33 -0.01 2.52 11.68
N GLY A 34 -0.75 1.54 11.17
CA GLY A 34 -0.82 0.19 11.76
C GLY A 34 0.19 -0.84 11.23
N VAL A 35 0.86 -0.58 10.10
CA VAL A 35 1.83 -1.52 9.49
C VAL A 35 3.16 -0.84 9.24
N GLN A 36 3.18 0.20 8.42
CA GLN A 36 4.39 0.80 7.89
C GLN A 36 5.37 1.25 9.00
N PRO A 37 4.93 1.93 10.08
CA PRO A 37 5.86 2.39 11.10
C PRO A 37 6.60 1.26 11.80
N LEU A 38 5.95 0.09 11.95
CA LEU A 38 6.50 -1.06 12.67
C LEU A 38 7.55 -1.82 11.87
N GLN A 39 7.52 -1.69 10.54
CA GLN A 39 8.51 -2.26 9.62
C GLN A 39 9.42 -1.19 8.98
N ASN A 40 9.41 0.03 9.53
CA ASN A 40 10.32 1.09 9.12
C ASN A 40 11.77 0.72 9.44
N LEU A 41 12.72 1.18 8.62
CA LEU A 41 14.15 0.92 8.77
C LEU A 41 14.66 1.20 10.19
N ILE A 42 14.30 2.32 10.81
CA ILE A 42 14.80 2.69 12.15
C ILE A 42 14.32 1.70 13.21
N VAL A 43 13.06 1.27 13.11
CA VAL A 43 12.49 0.24 14.00
C VAL A 43 13.18 -1.10 13.77
N LEU A 44 13.41 -1.48 12.52
CA LEU A 44 14.07 -2.74 12.18
C LEU A 44 15.53 -2.79 12.65
N ILE A 45 16.25 -1.67 12.59
CA ILE A 45 17.60 -1.56 13.17
C ILE A 45 17.54 -1.81 14.68
N HIS A 46 16.56 -1.25 15.38
CA HIS A 46 16.39 -1.47 16.82
C HIS A 46 16.01 -2.92 17.17
N VAL A 47 15.17 -3.57 16.34
CA VAL A 47 14.80 -4.99 16.50
C VAL A 47 16.01 -5.93 16.31
N GLY A 48 16.98 -5.53 15.50
CA GLY A 48 18.21 -6.27 15.24
C GLY A 48 18.10 -7.22 14.04
N GLU A 49 19.26 -7.49 13.42
CA GLU A 49 19.38 -8.20 12.14
C GLU A 49 18.76 -9.60 12.14
N GLU A 50 18.89 -10.35 13.23
CA GLU A 50 18.38 -11.72 13.33
C GLU A 50 16.85 -11.77 13.31
N LYS A 51 16.18 -10.76 13.89
CA LYS A 51 14.72 -10.74 14.09
C LYS A 51 13.97 -9.83 13.13
N LYS A 52 14.66 -8.89 12.45
CA LYS A 52 13.99 -7.87 11.63
C LYS A 52 13.06 -8.45 10.56
N LYS A 53 13.45 -9.59 9.94
CA LYS A 53 12.65 -10.22 8.88
C LYS A 53 11.37 -10.82 9.44
N GLU A 54 11.48 -11.63 10.49
CA GLU A 54 10.32 -12.23 11.17
C GLU A 54 9.37 -11.13 11.70
N TRP A 55 9.94 -10.09 12.30
CA TRP A 55 9.20 -8.93 12.80
C TRP A 55 8.41 -8.22 11.68
N ALA A 56 9.06 -7.89 10.57
CA ALA A 56 8.39 -7.26 9.43
C ALA A 56 7.29 -8.17 8.87
N GLN A 57 7.58 -9.45 8.69
CA GLN A 57 6.60 -10.43 8.19
C GLN A 57 5.37 -10.53 9.10
N HIS A 58 5.56 -10.53 10.42
CA HIS A 58 4.48 -10.56 11.40
C HIS A 58 3.53 -9.37 11.22
N TRP A 59 4.07 -8.15 11.26
CA TRP A 59 3.25 -6.93 11.20
C TRP A 59 2.59 -6.74 9.83
N ILE A 60 3.28 -7.09 8.74
CA ILE A 60 2.69 -7.06 7.40
C ILE A 60 1.56 -8.09 7.29
N THR A 61 1.77 -9.33 7.74
CA THR A 61 0.74 -10.38 7.71
C THR A 61 -0.49 -9.97 8.52
N ARG A 62 -0.29 -9.43 9.73
CA ARG A 62 -1.38 -8.94 10.58
C ARG A 62 -2.17 -7.82 9.88
N GLY A 63 -1.46 -6.85 9.29
CA GLY A 63 -2.09 -5.75 8.55
C GLY A 63 -2.83 -6.21 7.30
N PHE A 64 -2.24 -7.11 6.52
CA PHE A 64 -2.83 -7.61 5.27
C PHE A 64 -4.08 -8.44 5.53
N ARG A 65 -4.14 -9.20 6.62
CA ARG A 65 -5.41 -9.84 7.06
C ARG A 65 -6.52 -8.82 7.31
N ALA A 66 -6.20 -7.70 7.94
CA ALA A 66 -7.18 -6.64 8.20
C ALA A 66 -7.60 -5.95 6.90
N ILE A 67 -6.63 -5.58 6.05
CA ILE A 67 -6.88 -4.92 4.76
C ILE A 67 -7.69 -5.81 3.83
N GLU A 68 -7.34 -7.09 3.67
CA GLU A 68 -8.07 -8.04 2.83
C GLU A 68 -9.55 -8.14 3.25
N LYS A 69 -9.81 -8.16 4.57
CA LYS A 69 -11.18 -8.14 5.11
C LYS A 69 -11.90 -6.82 4.83
N LEU A 70 -11.22 -5.67 4.89
CA LEU A 70 -11.82 -4.39 4.54
C LEU A 70 -12.17 -4.35 3.04
N LEU A 71 -11.26 -4.84 2.20
CA LEU A 71 -11.41 -4.88 0.76
C LEU A 71 -12.57 -5.78 0.31
N SER A 72 -12.86 -6.87 1.02
CA SER A 72 -14.01 -7.74 0.68
C SER A 72 -15.37 -7.05 0.73
N THR A 73 -15.45 -5.88 1.39
CA THR A 73 -16.69 -5.08 1.50
C THR A 73 -16.62 -3.74 0.77
N SER A 74 -15.46 -3.37 0.23
CA SER A 74 -15.24 -2.03 -0.32
C SER A 74 -14.65 -2.01 -1.73
N ALA A 75 -13.90 -3.06 -2.10
CA ALA A 75 -13.23 -3.11 -3.38
C ALA A 75 -14.22 -3.32 -4.53
N GLY A 76 -14.15 -2.44 -5.53
CA GLY A 76 -14.69 -2.66 -6.86
C GLY A 76 -13.54 -3.10 -7.77
N LYS A 77 -13.19 -2.28 -8.75
CA LYS A 77 -11.93 -2.39 -9.52
C LYS A 77 -10.68 -2.14 -8.65
N PHE A 78 -10.76 -1.19 -7.73
CA PHE A 78 -9.65 -0.74 -6.87
C PHE A 78 -9.99 -0.92 -5.38
N CYS A 79 -9.22 -0.32 -4.47
CA CYS A 79 -9.44 -0.45 -3.03
C CYS A 79 -10.84 -0.04 -2.56
N VAL A 80 -11.41 1.03 -3.13
CA VAL A 80 -12.75 1.51 -2.79
C VAL A 80 -13.53 1.86 -4.06
N GLY A 81 -14.40 0.95 -4.50
CA GLY A 81 -15.13 1.08 -5.76
C GLY A 81 -14.22 0.96 -6.99
N ASP A 82 -14.57 1.70 -8.05
CA ASP A 82 -13.96 1.54 -9.38
C ASP A 82 -12.99 2.65 -9.78
N GLU A 83 -12.74 3.61 -8.90
CA GLU A 83 -11.80 4.72 -9.10
C GLU A 83 -10.58 4.59 -8.18
N ILE A 84 -9.42 5.09 -8.63
CA ILE A 84 -8.18 5.08 -7.85
C ILE A 84 -8.31 6.09 -6.71
N THR A 85 -7.96 5.67 -5.50
CA THR A 85 -8.06 6.48 -4.28
C THR A 85 -6.72 6.54 -3.54
N LEU A 86 -6.68 7.33 -2.46
CA LEU A 86 -5.52 7.33 -1.56
C LEU A 86 -5.21 5.94 -0.97
N ALA A 87 -6.21 5.08 -0.83
CA ALA A 87 -6.01 3.71 -0.33
C ALA A 87 -5.14 2.89 -1.27
N ASP A 88 -5.30 3.07 -2.58
CA ASP A 88 -4.47 2.43 -3.62
C ASP A 88 -3.03 2.94 -3.59
N CYS A 89 -2.86 4.26 -3.40
CA CYS A 89 -1.56 4.90 -3.24
C CYS A 89 -0.80 4.39 -1.99
N CYS A 90 -1.51 4.00 -0.93
CA CYS A 90 -0.92 3.34 0.24
C CYS A 90 -0.68 1.85 0.02
N LEU A 91 -1.59 1.14 -0.67
CA LEU A 91 -1.54 -0.31 -0.82
C LEU A 91 -0.33 -0.75 -1.65
N VAL A 92 -0.11 -0.16 -2.83
CA VAL A 92 0.93 -0.63 -3.76
C VAL A 92 2.35 -0.59 -3.16
N PRO A 93 2.81 0.50 -2.53
CA PRO A 93 4.11 0.51 -1.85
C PRO A 93 4.19 -0.51 -0.70
N GLN A 94 3.07 -0.77 -0.02
CA GLN A 94 3.05 -1.76 1.05
C GLN A 94 3.11 -3.20 0.54
N VAL A 95 2.51 -3.50 -0.62
CA VAL A 95 2.68 -4.79 -1.30
C VAL A 95 4.12 -4.96 -1.78
N PHE A 96 4.76 -3.90 -2.28
CA PHE A 96 6.19 -3.92 -2.58
C PHE A 96 7.04 -4.29 -1.34
N ASN A 97 6.77 -3.68 -0.19
CA ASN A 97 7.45 -4.05 1.07
C ASN A 97 7.17 -5.50 1.46
N ALA A 98 5.94 -5.98 1.31
CA ALA A 98 5.60 -7.38 1.59
C ALA A 98 6.42 -8.35 0.72
N ARG A 99 6.60 -8.05 -0.57
CA ARG A 99 7.48 -8.82 -1.47
C ARG A 99 8.94 -8.76 -1.03
N ARG A 100 9.44 -7.57 -0.67
CA ARG A 100 10.81 -7.36 -0.15
C ARG A 100 11.10 -8.21 1.09
N PHE A 101 10.11 -8.40 1.97
CA PHE A 101 10.24 -9.24 3.17
C PHE A 101 9.80 -10.69 2.96
N HIS A 102 9.52 -11.11 1.72
CA HIS A 102 9.09 -12.47 1.37
C HIS A 102 7.85 -12.94 2.16
N VAL A 103 6.88 -12.05 2.35
CA VAL A 103 5.58 -12.40 2.94
C VAL A 103 4.79 -13.23 1.91
N ASP A 104 4.17 -14.33 2.36
CA ASP A 104 3.25 -15.10 1.52
C ASP A 104 1.99 -14.29 1.25
N LEU A 105 1.77 -13.95 -0.02
CA LEU A 105 0.62 -13.16 -0.47
C LEU A 105 -0.56 -14.00 -0.96
N ARG A 106 -0.42 -15.33 -1.08
CA ARG A 106 -1.50 -16.22 -1.53
C ARG A 106 -2.79 -16.07 -0.71
N PRO A 107 -2.76 -15.82 0.61
CA PRO A 107 -3.98 -15.60 1.40
C PRO A 107 -4.71 -14.28 1.12
N TYR A 108 -4.17 -13.39 0.29
CA TYR A 108 -4.70 -12.03 0.04
C TYR A 108 -5.05 -11.81 -1.44
N PRO A 109 -6.01 -12.57 -2.00
CA PRO A 109 -6.35 -12.51 -3.42
C PRO A 109 -6.87 -11.14 -3.88
N ILE A 110 -7.61 -10.39 -3.06
CA ILE A 110 -8.12 -9.07 -3.43
C ILE A 110 -6.97 -8.06 -3.50
N ILE A 111 -6.08 -8.05 -2.51
CA ILE A 111 -4.85 -7.24 -2.54
C ILE A 111 -4.04 -7.54 -3.82
N LEU A 112 -3.80 -8.82 -4.11
CA LEU A 112 -3.02 -9.23 -5.29
C LEU A 112 -3.68 -8.81 -6.61
N ARG A 113 -5.01 -8.89 -6.69
CA ARG A 113 -5.75 -8.44 -7.89
C ARG A 113 -5.61 -6.94 -8.09
N ILE A 114 -5.79 -6.13 -7.03
CA ILE A 114 -5.70 -4.67 -7.11
C ILE A 114 -4.27 -4.25 -7.47
N ASP A 115 -3.27 -4.84 -6.83
CA ASP A 115 -1.87 -4.54 -7.13
C ASP A 115 -1.51 -4.84 -8.60
N ARG A 116 -2.01 -5.96 -9.16
CA ARG A 116 -1.83 -6.28 -10.59
C ARG A 116 -2.54 -5.28 -11.51
N GLU A 117 -3.75 -4.85 -11.16
CA GLU A 117 -4.48 -3.85 -11.94
C GLU A 117 -3.73 -2.51 -11.97
N LEU A 118 -3.12 -2.12 -10.84
CA LEU A 118 -2.37 -0.87 -10.71
C LEU A 118 -0.95 -0.95 -11.29
N GLU A 119 -0.32 -2.13 -11.33
CA GLU A 119 1.01 -2.33 -11.93
C GLU A 119 1.07 -1.86 -13.39
N GLY A 120 -0.03 -2.00 -14.14
CA GLY A 120 -0.14 -1.53 -15.53
C GLY A 120 -0.38 -0.03 -15.68
N HIS A 121 -0.80 0.67 -14.62
CA HIS A 121 -1.21 2.06 -14.70
C HIS A 121 0.00 3.01 -14.86
N PRO A 122 0.01 3.94 -15.83
CA PRO A 122 1.17 4.80 -16.11
C PRO A 122 1.71 5.55 -14.89
N ALA A 123 0.83 6.06 -14.02
CA ALA A 123 1.25 6.77 -12.81
C ALA A 123 2.00 5.88 -11.81
N PHE A 124 1.58 4.62 -11.65
CA PHE A 124 2.24 3.67 -10.73
C PHE A 124 3.54 3.13 -11.33
N ARG A 125 3.58 2.92 -12.65
CA ARG A 125 4.83 2.60 -13.36
C ARG A 125 5.86 3.72 -13.23
N ALA A 126 5.47 4.96 -13.46
CA ALA A 126 6.37 6.11 -13.32
C ALA A 126 6.86 6.29 -11.88
N ALA A 127 6.04 5.96 -10.89
CA ALA A 127 6.38 6.03 -9.47
C ALA A 127 7.09 4.77 -8.94
N HIS A 128 7.33 3.75 -9.77
CA HIS A 128 7.97 2.52 -9.31
C HIS A 128 9.41 2.81 -8.83
N PRO A 129 9.89 2.19 -7.73
CA PRO A 129 11.22 2.45 -7.19
C PRO A 129 12.37 2.25 -8.20
N SER A 130 12.23 1.31 -9.14
CA SER A 130 13.24 1.07 -10.19
C SER A 130 13.36 2.18 -11.23
N ASN A 131 12.40 3.11 -11.27
CA ASN A 131 12.31 4.16 -12.28
C ASN A 131 12.64 5.54 -11.70
N GLN A 132 13.18 5.59 -10.48
CA GLN A 132 13.55 6.83 -9.81
C GLN A 132 15.01 7.21 -10.12
N PRO A 133 15.36 8.51 -10.13
CA PRO A 133 16.72 8.98 -10.44
C PRO A 133 17.82 8.43 -9.53
N ASP A 134 17.46 8.04 -8.30
CA ASP A 134 18.35 7.50 -7.27
C ASP A 134 18.34 5.96 -7.22
N CYS A 135 17.66 5.28 -8.15
CA CYS A 135 17.67 3.83 -8.20
C CYS A 135 19.09 3.31 -8.47
N PRO A 136 19.64 2.44 -7.60
CA PRO A 136 20.94 1.83 -7.86
C PRO A 136 20.93 1.01 -9.16
N PRO A 137 22.01 1.01 -9.95
CA PRO A 137 22.06 0.29 -11.23
C PRO A 137 21.71 -1.20 -11.13
N GLU A 138 22.04 -1.85 -10.02
CA GLU A 138 21.73 -3.25 -9.75
C GLU A 138 20.23 -3.53 -9.45
N ALA A 139 19.47 -2.48 -9.11
CA ALA A 139 18.05 -2.55 -8.82
C ALA A 139 17.18 -2.03 -9.98
N ALA A 140 17.79 -1.41 -10.98
CA ALA A 140 17.14 -1.03 -12.23
C ALA A 140 16.75 -2.30 -13.01
N LYS A 141 15.51 -2.34 -13.51
CA LYS A 141 14.98 -3.43 -14.35
C LYS A 141 15.12 -3.09 -15.82
#